data_AF-A0AA37NI31-F1
#
_entry.id   AF-A0AA37NI31-F1
#
_cell.length_a   1.000
_cell.length_b   1.000
_cell.length_c   1.000
_cell.angle_alpha   90.00
_cell.angle_beta   90.00
_cell.angle_gamma   90.00
#
_symmetry.space_group_name_H-M   'P 1'
#
loop_
_entity.id
_entity.type
_entity.pdbx_description
1 polymer ?
#
loop_
_entity_poly.entity_id
_entity_poly.type
_entity_poly.pdbx_seq_one_letter_code
_entity_poly.pdbx_strand_id
1 'polypeptide(L)' 'METEKINRLKIVLVEQGKTGKWLAGQLGKNEATVSRWCSNTSQPSLEMLMKIAAILNVDARRLINNGIEE' A
#
# COMPACT_ATOMS: atom_id res chain seq x y z
N MET A 1 19.31 8.81 -4.49
CA MET A 1 18.69 8.60 -3.17
C MET A 1 17.80 7.40 -3.32
N GLU A 2 18.13 6.29 -2.64
CA GLU A 2 17.25 5.13 -2.60
C GLU A 2 15.97 5.54 -1.89
N THR A 3 14.82 5.34 -2.55
CA THR A 3 13.54 5.56 -1.91
C THR A 3 13.32 4.44 -0.91
N GLU A 4 13.42 4.75 0.38
CA GLU A 4 13.12 3.80 1.44
C GLU A 4 11.74 3.17 1.19
N LYS A 5 11.71 1.84 1.17
CA LYS A 5 10.47 1.09 0.97
C LYS A 5 9.71 1.08 2.30
N ILE A 6 9.04 2.17 2.63
CA ILE A 6 8.31 2.33 3.89
C ILE A 6 7.07 1.44 3.91
N ASN A 7 6.31 1.39 2.82
CA ASN A 7 5.11 0.59 2.74
C ASN A 7 5.35 -0.71 1.96
N ARG A 8 4.58 -1.75 2.30
CA ARG A 8 4.58 -3.06 1.61
C ARG A 8 3.25 -3.39 0.94
N LEU A 9 2.52 -2.37 0.48
CA LEU A 9 1.20 -2.50 -0.15
C LEU A 9 1.18 -3.52 -1.28
N LYS A 10 2.21 -3.50 -2.14
CA LYS A 10 2.32 -4.44 -3.26
C LYS A 10 2.33 -5.90 -2.78
N ILE A 11 3.08 -6.19 -1.72
CA ILE A 11 3.20 -7.54 -1.17
C ILE A 11 1.85 -7.97 -0.57
N VAL A 12 1.21 -7.11 0.22
CA VAL A 12 -0.08 -7.43 0.86
C VAL A 12 -1.19 -7.63 -0.18
N LEU A 13 -1.19 -6.85 -1.26
CA LEU A 13 -2.12 -7.04 -2.36
C LEU A 13 -1.93 -8.42 -3.03
N VAL A 14 -0.67 -8.83 -3.25
CA VAL A 14 -0.36 -10.16 -3.81
C VAL A 14 -0.75 -11.28 -2.83
N GLU A 15 -0.45 -11.14 -1.53
CA GLU A 15 -0.86 -12.10 -0.48
C GLU A 15 -2.39 -12.31 -0.45
N GLN A 16 -3.16 -11.27 -0.77
CA GLN A 16 -4.63 -11.34 -0.84
C GLN A 16 -5.18 -11.68 -2.23
N GLY A 17 -4.34 -11.89 -3.24
CA GLY A 17 -4.79 -12.12 -4.62
C GLY A 17 -5.51 -10.92 -5.24
N LYS A 18 -5.23 -9.70 -4.79
CA LYS A 18 -5.85 -8.46 -5.28
C LYS A 18 -4.88 -7.65 -6.13
N THR A 19 -5.43 -6.88 -7.07
CA THR A 19 -4.63 -6.03 -7.97
C THR A 19 -4.64 -4.57 -7.54
N GLY A 20 -3.63 -3.81 -7.95
CA GLY A 20 -3.61 -2.34 -7.74
C GLY A 20 -4.82 -1.65 -8.39
N LYS A 21 -5.27 -2.15 -9.55
CA LYS A 21 -6.50 -1.71 -10.22
C LYS A 21 -7.74 -1.94 -9.37
N TRP A 22 -7.85 -3.12 -8.74
CA TRP A 22 -8.95 -3.42 -7.82
C TRP A 22 -8.96 -2.43 -6.65
N LEU A 23 -7.80 -2.19 -6.03
CA LEU A 23 -7.68 -1.27 -4.90
C LEU A 23 -8.02 0.17 -5.31
N ALA A 24 -7.58 0.60 -6.49
CA ALA A 24 -7.92 1.91 -7.04
C ALA A 24 -9.44 2.10 -7.19
N GLY A 25 -10.15 1.06 -7.67
CA GLY A 25 -11.60 1.04 -7.75
C GLY A 25 -12.28 1.15 -6.38
N GLN A 26 -11.82 0.42 -5.37
CA GLN A 26 -12.37 0.50 -4.01
C GLN A 26 -12.17 1.87 -3.35
N LEU A 27 -11.07 2.54 -3.70
CA LEU A 27 -10.72 3.85 -3.13
C LEU A 27 -11.29 5.03 -3.92
N GLY A 28 -11.88 4.79 -5.09
CA GLY A 28 -12.24 5.85 -6.03
C GLY A 28 -11.05 6.70 -6.45
N LYS A 29 -9.86 6.09 -6.58
CA LYS A 29 -8.60 6.77 -6.94
C LYS A 29 -8.12 6.31 -8.31
N ASN A 30 -7.26 7.12 -8.92
CA ASN A 30 -6.60 6.78 -10.17
C ASN A 30 -5.60 5.62 -9.96
N GLU A 31 -5.61 4.63 -10.85
CA GLU A 31 -4.68 3.50 -10.87
C GLU A 31 -3.21 3.93 -10.81
N ALA A 32 -2.84 5.05 -11.46
CA ALA A 32 -1.49 5.60 -11.42
C ALA A 32 -1.06 6.01 -10.01
N THR A 33 -1.98 6.49 -9.18
CA THR A 33 -1.68 6.87 -7.79
C THR A 33 -1.43 5.64 -6.94
N VAL A 34 -2.26 4.60 -7.06
CA VAL A 34 -2.06 3.33 -6.36
C VAL A 34 -0.80 2.63 -6.84
N SER A 35 -0.49 2.69 -8.13
CA SER A 35 0.75 2.16 -8.69
C SER A 35 1.99 2.83 -8.10
N ARG A 36 1.95 4.16 -7.89
CA ARG A 36 3.03 4.88 -7.21
C ARG A 36 3.20 4.46 -5.75
N TRP A 37 2.10 4.20 -5.03
CA TRP A 37 2.18 3.64 -3.67
C TRP A 37 2.79 2.24 -3.66
N CYS A 38 2.36 1.36 -4.55
CA CYS A 38 2.90 0.00 -4.68
C CYS A 38 4.38 -0.05 -5.08
N SER A 39 4.86 0.95 -5.83
CA SER A 39 6.27 1.10 -6.19
C SER A 39 7.09 1.88 -5.17
N ASN A 40 6.48 2.34 -4.07
CA ASN A 40 7.07 3.24 -3.08
C ASN A 40 7.58 4.58 -3.65
N THR A 41 7.26 4.92 -4.91
CA THR A 41 7.65 6.23 -5.51
C THR A 41 6.90 7.40 -4.89
N SER A 42 5.75 7.15 -4.27
CA SER A 42 5.07 8.07 -3.36
C SER A 42 4.51 7.27 -2.20
N GLN A 43 4.33 7.90 -1.04
CA GLN A 43 3.70 7.26 0.11
C GLN A 43 2.22 7.65 0.22
N PRO A 44 1.33 6.72 0.61
CA PRO A 44 -0.01 7.08 1.03
C PRO A 44 0.05 7.89 2.34
N SER A 45 -0.88 8.81 2.54
CA SER A 45 -1.03 9.44 3.87
C SER A 45 -1.43 8.38 4.90
N LEU A 46 -1.21 8.67 6.19
CA LEU A 46 -1.61 7.77 7.27
C LEU A 46 -3.11 7.46 7.24
N GLU A 47 -3.96 8.46 6.98
CA GLU A 47 -5.40 8.27 6.81
C GLU A 47 -5.72 7.31 5.65
N MET A 48 -4.99 7.44 4.54
CA MET A 48 -5.16 6.57 3.39
C MET A 48 -4.72 5.14 3.67
N LEU A 49 -3.62 4.97 4.41
CA LEU A 49 -3.13 3.68 4.87
C LEU A 49 -4.18 2.97 5.72
N MET A 50 -4.81 3.68 6.66
CA MET A 50 -5.89 3.15 7.50
C MET A 50 -7.11 2.72 6.66
N LYS A 51 -7.51 3.52 5.66
CA LYS A 51 -8.58 3.13 4.73
C LYS A 51 -8.25 1.88 3.94
N ILE A 52 -7.01 1.78 3.45
CA ILE A 52 -6.55 0.60 2.72
C ILE A 52 -6.56 -0.64 3.63
N ALA A 53 -6.09 -0.51 4.87
CA ALA A 53 -6.11 -1.57 5.86
C ALA A 53 -7.53 -2.09 6.11
N ALA A 54 -8.50 -1.18 6.25
CA ALA A 54 -9.91 -1.53 6.41
C ALA A 54 -10.48 -2.26 5.19
N ILE A 55 -10.20 -1.78 3.97
CA ILE A 55 -10.67 -2.40 2.71
C ILE A 55 -10.06 -3.80 2.50
N LEU A 56 -8.81 -3.97 2.90
CA LEU A 56 -8.08 -5.23 2.83
C LEU A 56 -8.36 -6.12 4.05
N ASN A 57 -9.13 -5.65 5.03
CA ASN A 57 -9.41 -6.34 6.30
C ASN A 57 -8.13 -6.88 6.98
N VAL A 58 -7.11 -6.02 7.10
CA VAL A 58 -5.83 -6.33 7.77
C VAL A 58 -5.48 -5.24 8.76
N ASP A 59 -4.61 -5.57 9.72
CA ASP A 59 -4.01 -4.58 10.59
C ASP A 59 -3.14 -3.60 9.78
N ALA A 60 -3.28 -2.29 10.03
CA ALA A 60 -2.53 -1.26 9.33
C ALA A 60 -1.00 -1.43 9.45
N ARG A 61 -0.51 -2.02 10.54
CA ARG A 61 0.91 -2.37 10.74
C ARG A 61 1.42 -3.34 9.68
N ARG A 62 0.56 -4.22 9.14
CA ARG A 62 0.93 -5.14 8.05
C ARG A 62 1.23 -4.43 6.74
N LEU A 63 0.81 -3.18 6.58
CA LEU A 63 1.07 -2.38 5.39
C LEU A 63 2.41 -1.64 5.45
N ILE A 64 3.11 -1.67 6.58
CA ILE A 64 4.36 -0.95 6.83
C ILE A 64 5.50 -1.97 6.96
N ASN A 65 6.69 -1.62 6.47
CA ASN A 65 7.91 -2.38 6.75
C ASN A 65 8.45 -1.98 8.12
N ASN A 66 8.92 -2.95 8.90
CA ASN A 66 9.25 -2.75 10.33
C ASN A 66 10.44 -1.80 10.57
N GLY A 67 11.06 -1.22 9.53
CA GLY A 67 12.15 -0.25 9.66
C GLY A 67 13.44 -0.80 10.29
N ILE A 68 13.47 -2.12 10.56
CA ILE A 68 14.65 -2.85 11.01
C ILE A 68 15.21 -3.52 9.76
N GLU A 69 16.18 -2.86 9.13
CA GLU A 69 17.13 -3.56 8.26
C GLU A 69 18.05 -4.36 9.19
N GLU A 70 18.12 -5.67 9.01
CA GLU A 70 19.20 -6.50 9.57
C GLU A 70 20.48 -6.35 8.72
#